data_AF-A0A955EMT3-F1
#
_entry.id   AF-A0A955EMT3-F1
#
_cell.length_a   1.000
_cell.length_b   1.000
_cell.length_c   1.000
_cell.angle_alpha   90.00
_cell.angle_beta   90.00
_cell.angle_gamma   90.00
#
_symmetry.space_group_name_H-M   'P 1'
#
loop_
_entity.id
_entity.type
_entity.pdbx_description
1 polymer ?
#
loop_
_entity_poly.entity_id
_entity_poly.type
_entity_poly.pdbx_seq_one_letter_code
_entity_poly.pdbx_strand_id
1 'polypeptide(L)'
;MKNTRLSRRTFIASSGAASVVALAGAALTLPGCGGGSGGGGSSGATAFRLSSRGLSGVSNAAKSHAANKRFVSAQAADLNRAHEGDVSKIVSISISQATWNLWFGGGADMVDLRAF
;
A
#
# COMPACT_ATOMS: atom_id res chain seq x y z
N MET A 1 28.20 -25.24 -25.87
CA MET A 1 26.87 -25.50 -25.26
C MET A 1 26.26 -24.14 -24.93
N LYS A 2 25.16 -23.75 -25.60
CA LYS A 2 24.54 -22.42 -25.47
C LYS A 2 23.40 -22.49 -24.45
N ASN A 3 23.53 -21.81 -23.31
CA ASN A 3 22.51 -21.77 -22.26
C ASN A 3 21.55 -20.60 -22.53
N THR A 4 20.40 -20.92 -23.10
CA THR A 4 19.30 -19.98 -23.40
C THR A 4 18.63 -19.53 -22.09
N ARG A 5 18.92 -18.32 -21.62
CA ARG A 5 18.22 -17.71 -20.48
C ARG A 5 16.84 -17.22 -20.93
N LEU A 6 15.82 -18.01 -20.68
CA LEU A 6 14.42 -17.59 -20.83
C LEU A 6 14.12 -16.46 -19.83
N SER A 7 13.75 -15.29 -20.37
CA SER A 7 13.41 -14.09 -19.59
C SER A 7 11.99 -14.22 -19.03
N ARG A 8 11.80 -13.82 -17.76
CA ARG A 8 10.52 -13.85 -17.01
C ARG A 8 9.35 -13.15 -17.73
N ARG A 9 9.61 -12.32 -18.75
CA ARG A 9 8.60 -11.64 -19.56
C ARG A 9 7.76 -12.57 -20.44
N THR A 10 8.25 -13.75 -20.80
CA THR A 10 7.50 -14.68 -21.65
C THR A 10 6.44 -15.47 -20.88
N PHE A 11 6.55 -15.58 -19.55
CA PHE A 11 5.60 -16.36 -18.75
C PHE A 11 4.27 -15.64 -18.50
N ILE A 12 4.26 -14.30 -18.47
CA ILE A 12 3.03 -13.52 -18.25
C ILE A 12 2.17 -13.43 -19.53
N ALA A 13 2.77 -13.62 -20.70
CA ALA A 13 2.04 -13.59 -21.97
C ALA A 13 1.22 -14.88 -22.25
N SER A 14 1.44 -15.97 -21.51
CA SER A 14 0.86 -17.28 -21.81
C SER A 14 -0.34 -17.70 -20.95
N SER A 15 -0.82 -16.86 -20.02
CA SER A 15 -1.84 -17.28 -19.05
C SER A 15 -3.00 -16.28 -18.91
N GLY A 16 -3.57 -15.85 -20.03
CA GLY A 16 -4.75 -14.97 -20.02
C GLY A 16 -5.66 -15.05 -21.24
N ALA A 17 -5.62 -16.17 -21.98
CA ALA A 17 -6.52 -16.43 -23.11
C ALA A 17 -7.65 -17.39 -22.68
N ALA A 18 -8.72 -16.82 -22.11
CA ALA A 18 -10.03 -17.44 -21.85
C ALA A 18 -10.86 -16.40 -21.07
N SER A 19 -12.09 -15.96 -21.37
CA SER A 19 -13.10 -16.24 -22.40
C SER A 19 -14.17 -15.15 -22.22
N VAL A 20 -14.56 -14.37 -23.22
CA VAL A 20 -15.95 -13.87 -23.33
C VAL A 20 -16.32 -13.75 -24.80
N VAL A 21 -17.37 -14.48 -25.14
CA VAL A 21 -18.05 -14.59 -26.42
C VAL A 21 -19.10 -13.47 -26.55
N ALA A 22 -19.28 -12.94 -27.77
CA ALA A 22 -20.41 -12.13 -28.28
C ALA A 22 -20.62 -10.74 -27.64
N LEU A 23 -20.91 -9.64 -28.35
CA LEU A 23 -21.68 -9.43 -29.57
C LEU A 23 -21.02 -8.36 -30.45
N ALA A 24 -20.98 -8.62 -31.76
CA ALA A 24 -20.87 -7.57 -32.76
C ALA A 24 -22.23 -6.85 -32.88
N GLY A 25 -22.21 -5.52 -32.86
CA GLY A 25 -23.35 -4.70 -33.26
C GLY A 25 -23.78 -3.66 -32.24
N ALA A 26 -23.09 -2.51 -32.24
CA ALA A 26 -23.69 -1.17 -32.13
C ALA A 26 -22.54 -0.15 -32.07
N ALA A 27 -22.49 0.73 -33.07
CA ALA A 27 -21.79 1.99 -32.95
C ALA A 27 -22.31 2.73 -31.70
N LEU A 28 -21.43 3.27 -30.86
CA LEU A 28 -21.58 4.57 -30.20
C LEU A 28 -20.37 4.85 -29.30
N THR A 29 -19.86 6.08 -29.41
CA THR A 29 -19.20 6.86 -28.35
C THR A 29 -17.90 6.34 -27.74
N LEU A 30 -16.83 7.12 -27.91
CA LEU A 30 -15.61 7.04 -27.11
C LEU A 30 -15.98 6.96 -25.62
N PRO A 31 -15.65 5.88 -24.89
CA PRO A 31 -15.68 5.93 -23.45
C PRO A 31 -14.45 6.75 -23.05
N GLY A 32 -14.71 7.97 -22.59
CA GLY A 32 -13.75 8.70 -21.79
C GLY A 32 -13.17 7.75 -20.74
N CYS A 33 -11.87 7.84 -20.53
CA CYS A 33 -11.15 7.21 -19.43
C CYS A 33 -11.63 7.84 -18.10
N GLY A 34 -12.90 7.61 -17.77
CA GLY A 34 -13.43 7.70 -16.43
C GLY A 34 -12.92 6.47 -15.72
N GLY A 35 -11.70 6.58 -15.19
CA GLY A 35 -11.19 5.68 -14.18
C GLY A 35 -12.16 5.71 -13.01
N GLY A 36 -13.16 4.83 -13.06
CA GLY A 36 -14.07 4.55 -11.98
C GLY A 36 -13.25 3.96 -10.83
N SER A 37 -12.69 4.84 -10.01
CA SER A 37 -12.29 4.48 -8.66
C SER A 37 -13.58 4.32 -7.88
N GLY A 38 -14.20 3.15 -8.04
CA GLY A 38 -15.25 2.64 -7.16
C GLY A 38 -14.65 2.36 -5.78
N GLY A 39 -14.23 3.41 -5.09
CA GLY A 39 -13.95 3.37 -3.67
C GLY A 39 -15.28 3.49 -2.96
N GLY A 40 -15.94 2.34 -2.73
CA GLY A 40 -17.13 2.27 -1.90
C GLY A 40 -16.88 3.02 -0.60
N GLY A 41 -17.74 4.00 -0.33
CA GLY A 41 -17.70 4.88 0.84
C GLY A 41 -17.89 4.09 2.13
N SER A 42 -16.85 3.39 2.56
CA SER A 42 -16.59 3.20 3.98
C SER A 42 -15.97 4.52 4.42
N SER A 43 -16.56 5.22 5.39
CA SER A 43 -15.93 6.39 6.00
C SER A 43 -14.51 6.00 6.41
N GLY A 44 -13.53 6.38 5.58
CA GLY A 44 -12.17 5.89 5.65
C GLY A 44 -11.39 6.79 6.59
N ALA A 45 -10.86 6.23 7.67
CA ALA A 45 -9.97 6.96 8.56
C ALA A 45 -8.54 6.93 7.99
N THR A 46 -7.77 7.98 8.26
CA THR A 46 -6.39 8.10 7.76
C THR A 46 -5.40 7.89 8.86
N ALA A 47 -4.62 6.81 8.80
CA ALA A 47 -3.50 6.55 9.68
C ALA A 47 -2.17 6.83 8.97
N PHE A 48 -1.08 6.91 9.74
CA PHE A 48 0.26 7.17 9.24
C PHE A 48 1.20 6.02 9.56
N ARG A 49 2.21 5.83 8.73
CA ARG A 49 3.31 4.90 8.96
C ARG A 49 4.62 5.45 8.43
N LEU A 50 5.72 4.94 8.98
CA LEU A 50 7.03 5.14 8.38
C LEU A 50 7.22 4.15 7.22
N SER A 51 7.95 4.58 6.18
CA SER A 51 8.23 3.79 4.99
C SER A 51 9.69 3.98 4.58
N SER A 52 10.41 2.86 4.52
CA SER A 52 11.78 2.78 4.03
C SER A 52 11.85 2.39 2.54
N ARG A 53 10.71 2.31 1.84
CA ARG A 53 10.66 1.83 0.45
C ARG A 53 11.36 2.80 -0.49
N GLY A 54 12.28 2.29 -1.30
CA GLY A 54 13.02 3.08 -2.28
C GLY A 54 14.14 3.95 -1.70
N LEU A 55 14.49 3.74 -0.43
CA LEU A 55 15.60 4.42 0.23
C LEU A 55 16.78 3.48 0.42
N SER A 56 17.97 3.93 0.02
CA SER A 56 19.23 3.24 0.27
C SER A 56 19.76 3.63 1.66
N GLY A 57 20.45 2.70 2.34
CA GLY A 57 21.10 2.98 3.63
C GLY A 57 20.20 2.94 4.87
N VAL A 58 18.92 2.54 4.75
CA VAL A 58 18.04 2.41 5.92
C VAL A 58 18.47 1.22 6.78
N SER A 59 18.67 1.47 8.08
CA SER A 59 19.05 0.46 9.07
C SER A 59 17.97 -0.63 9.22
N ASN A 60 18.38 -1.82 9.65
CA ASN A 60 17.42 -2.90 9.91
C ASN A 60 16.46 -2.56 11.07
N ALA A 61 16.95 -1.79 12.04
CA ALA A 61 16.13 -1.26 13.13
C ALA A 61 14.99 -0.37 12.58
N ALA A 62 15.30 0.60 11.72
CA ALA A 62 14.30 1.47 11.11
C ALA A 62 13.30 0.70 10.23
N LYS A 63 13.76 -0.28 9.46
CA LYS A 63 12.86 -1.16 8.68
C LYS A 63 11.88 -1.93 9.56
N SER A 64 12.39 -2.53 10.64
CA SER A 64 11.58 -3.26 11.61
C SER A 64 10.59 -2.32 12.31
N HIS A 65 11.05 -1.15 12.75
CA HIS A 65 10.22 -0.15 13.40
C HIS A 65 9.06 0.33 12.48
N ALA A 66 9.39 0.67 11.24
CA ALA A 66 8.45 1.15 10.23
C ALA A 66 7.39 0.11 9.83
N ALA A 67 7.76 -1.18 9.78
CA ALA A 67 6.83 -2.23 9.38
C ALA A 67 5.69 -2.40 10.40
N ASN A 68 5.99 -2.30 11.69
CA ASN A 68 5.08 -2.72 12.76
C ASN A 68 4.34 -1.57 13.44
N LYS A 69 4.79 -0.32 13.29
CA LYS A 69 4.13 0.80 13.95
C LYS A 69 3.17 1.57 13.05
N ARG A 70 2.04 1.98 13.62
CA ARG A 70 1.05 2.88 13.00
C ARG A 70 0.78 4.04 13.94
N PHE A 71 0.48 5.20 13.37
CA PHE A 71 0.37 6.47 14.09
C PHE A 71 -0.92 7.19 13.71
N VAL A 72 -1.49 7.92 14.67
CA VAL A 72 -2.69 8.75 14.46
C VAL A 72 -2.39 9.97 13.59
N SER A 73 -1.18 10.54 13.72
CA SER A 73 -0.78 11.75 13.01
C SER A 73 0.63 11.64 12.42
N ALA A 74 0.92 12.49 11.44
CA ALA A 74 2.27 12.61 10.88
C ALA A 74 3.28 13.07 11.94
N GLN A 75 2.88 13.97 12.84
CA GLN A 75 3.73 14.45 13.94
C GLN A 75 4.08 13.31 14.91
N ALA A 76 3.11 12.46 15.26
CA ALA A 76 3.37 11.29 16.10
C ALA A 76 4.34 10.31 15.43
N ALA A 77 4.25 10.13 14.11
CA ALA A 77 5.19 9.31 13.35
C ALA A 77 6.61 9.90 13.34
N ASP A 78 6.74 11.22 13.27
CA ASP A 78 8.05 11.90 13.25
C ASP A 78 8.75 11.87 14.61
N LEU A 79 8.01 12.06 15.69
CA LEU A 79 8.52 11.96 17.07
C LEU A 79 8.96 10.53 17.43
N ASN A 80 8.41 9.52 16.75
CA ASN A 80 8.69 8.11 16.98
C ASN A 80 9.55 7.51 15.85
N ARG A 81 10.60 8.20 15.42
CA ARG A 81 11.63 7.60 14.55
C ARG A 81 12.44 6.56 15.31
N ALA A 82 13.01 5.59 14.58
CA ALA A 82 13.72 4.48 15.23
C ALA A 82 15.02 4.90 15.92
N HIS A 83 15.69 5.93 15.39
CA HIS A 83 16.89 6.55 15.94
C HIS A 83 17.10 7.93 15.28
N GLU A 84 18.01 8.72 15.83
CA GLU A 84 18.47 9.96 15.20
C GLU A 84 19.08 9.65 13.81
N GLY A 85 18.68 10.39 12.78
CA GLY A 85 19.10 10.15 11.39
C GLY A 85 18.30 9.11 10.60
N ASP A 86 17.18 8.60 11.14
CA ASP A 86 16.26 7.78 10.34
C ASP A 86 15.65 8.60 9.19
N VAL A 87 15.97 8.22 7.95
CA VAL A 87 15.51 8.88 6.72
C VAL A 87 14.17 8.34 6.19
N SER A 88 13.49 7.48 6.95
CA SER A 88 12.19 6.90 6.56
C SER A 88 11.16 7.99 6.25
N LYS A 89 10.38 7.77 5.20
CA LYS A 89 9.30 8.70 4.79
C LYS A 89 8.05 8.44 5.62
N ILE A 90 7.35 9.50 5.98
CA ILE A 90 6.01 9.41 6.58
C ILE A 90 5.00 9.25 5.44
N VAL A 91 4.14 8.24 5.52
CA VAL A 91 3.16 7.89 4.49
C VAL A 91 1.79 7.71 5.13
N SER A 92 0.77 8.34 4.55
CA SER A 92 -0.62 8.14 4.93
C SER A 92 -1.16 6.83 4.35
N ILE A 93 -2.03 6.16 5.10
CA ILE A 93 -2.75 4.98 4.69
C ILE A 93 -4.23 5.16 5.03
N SER A 94 -5.10 4.86 4.08
CA SER A 94 -6.54 4.81 4.30
C SER A 94 -6.90 3.46 4.90
N ILE A 95 -7.60 3.47 6.03
CA ILE A 95 -8.07 2.27 6.72
C ILE A 95 -9.56 2.40 7.04
N SER A 96 -10.22 1.27 7.33
CA SER A 96 -11.61 1.29 7.76
C SER A 96 -11.77 1.97 9.12
N GLN A 97 -12.94 2.59 9.37
CA GLN A 97 -13.25 3.15 10.69
C GLN A 97 -13.18 2.09 11.81
N ALA A 98 -13.54 0.84 11.53
CA ALA A 98 -13.45 -0.25 12.52
C ALA A 98 -12.00 -0.53 12.92
N THR A 99 -11.09 -0.58 11.94
CA THR A 99 -9.64 -0.73 12.18
C THR A 99 -9.08 0.48 12.94
N TRP A 100 -9.52 1.69 12.59
CA TRP A 100 -9.14 2.90 13.31
C TRP A 100 -9.55 2.85 14.78
N ASN A 101 -10.82 2.51 15.05
CA ASN A 101 -11.32 2.40 16.40
C ASN A 101 -10.61 1.28 17.18
N LEU A 102 -10.26 0.16 16.53
CA LEU A 102 -9.48 -0.91 17.15
C LEU A 102 -8.07 -0.43 17.54
N TRP A 103 -7.41 0.34 16.68
CA TRP A 103 -6.03 0.79 16.89
C TRP A 103 -5.93 1.98 17.84
N PHE A 104 -6.86 2.93 17.75
CA PHE A 104 -6.75 4.25 18.37
C PHE A 104 -7.98 4.65 19.18
N GLY A 105 -9.04 3.82 19.23
CA GLY A 105 -10.27 4.14 19.95
C GLY A 105 -10.10 4.26 21.46
N GLY A 106 -9.01 3.74 22.01
CA GLY A 106 -8.60 3.93 23.41
C GLY A 106 -7.80 5.21 23.69
N GLY A 107 -7.64 6.09 22.70
CA GLY A 107 -6.84 7.33 22.83
C GLY A 107 -5.33 7.12 22.65
N ALA A 108 -4.90 6.01 22.06
CA ALA A 108 -3.49 5.77 21.76
C ALA A 108 -3.04 6.57 20.53
N ASP A 109 -1.86 7.22 20.60
CA ASP A 109 -1.28 7.98 19.47
C ASP A 109 -0.46 7.10 18.51
N MET A 110 -0.06 5.93 18.98
CA MET A 110 0.74 4.94 18.26
C MET A 110 0.27 3.54 18.65
N VAL A 111 0.33 2.63 17.69
CA VAL A 111 0.12 1.21 17.96
C VAL A 111 1.19 0.33 17.30
N ASP A 112 1.58 -0.73 18.00
CA ASP A 112 2.46 -1.78 17.49
C ASP A 112 1.61 -2.98 17.06
N LEU A 113 1.68 -3.31 15.78
CA LEU A 113 0.93 -4.40 15.16
C LEU A 113 1.37 -5.80 15.63
N ARG A 114 2.46 -5.91 16.38
CA ARG A 114 2.91 -7.18 16.99
C ARG A 114 2.29 -7.45 18.36
N ALA A 115 1.73 -6.43 18.99
CA ALA A 115 1.14 -6.52 20.32
C ALA A 115 -0.37 -6.84 20.28
N PHE A 116 -0.93 -7.01 19.07
CA PHE A 116 -2.31 -7.40 18.83
C PHE A 116 -2.48 -8.92 18.70
#